data_AF-A0A534S6Q0-F1
#
_entry.id   AF-A0A534S6Q0-F1
#
_cell.length_a   1.000
_cell.length_b   1.000
_cell.length_c   1.000
_cell.angle_alpha   90.00
_cell.angle_beta   90.00
_cell.angle_gamma   90.00
#
_symmetry.space_group_name_H-M   'P 1'
#
loop_
_entity.id
_entity.type
_entity.pdbx_description
1 polymer ?
#
loop_
_entity_poly.entity_id
_entity_poly.type
_entity_poly.pdbx_seq_one_letter_code
_entity_poly.pdbx_strand_id
1 'polypeptide(L)'
;MVLKEEERRNLEKDLENRSLEFKRKYEDFQRDLKRTDSELTAGIVDELYGLVRDYGQKHGYSLVLEASNGALLYNDKTTDITDDIIKLYNASPHHDGARSSKDKE
;
A
#
# COMPACT_ATOMS: atom_id res chain seq x y z
N MET A 1 15.74 -50.75 16.75
CA MET A 1 16.48 -49.69 17.47
C MET A 1 15.55 -48.48 17.56
N VAL A 2 14.95 -48.30 18.73
CA VAL A 2 14.14 -47.13 19.08
C VAL A 2 15.13 -46.01 19.37
N LEU A 3 14.95 -44.80 18.82
CA LEU A 3 15.77 -43.65 19.19
C LEU A 3 15.89 -43.61 20.72
N LYS A 4 17.11 -43.44 21.24
CA LYS A 4 17.32 -43.29 22.69
C LYS A 4 16.44 -42.13 23.14
N GLU A 5 15.73 -42.30 24.25
CA GLU A 5 14.69 -41.39 24.74
C GLU A 5 15.13 -39.91 24.81
N GLU A 6 16.42 -39.67 25.03
CA GLU A 6 17.03 -38.33 24.99
C GLU A 6 17.10 -37.71 23.59
N GLU A 7 17.40 -38.50 22.55
CA GLU A 7 17.44 -38.02 21.16
C GLU A 7 16.04 -37.61 20.70
N ARG A 8 14.99 -38.34 21.13
CA ARG A 8 13.60 -37.95 20.87
C ARG A 8 13.24 -36.64 21.57
N ARG A 9 13.57 -36.50 22.86
CA ARG A 9 13.32 -35.27 23.62
C ARG A 9 14.05 -34.06 23.03
N ASN A 10 15.28 -34.23 22.56
CA ASN A 10 16.05 -33.15 21.94
C ASN A 10 15.46 -32.75 20.59
N LEU A 11 15.03 -33.72 19.77
CA LEU A 11 14.37 -33.45 18.50
C LEU A 11 13.02 -32.74 18.70
N GLU A 12 12.23 -33.14 19.69
CA GLU A 12 10.96 -32.49 20.03
C GLU A 12 11.16 -31.03 20.45
N LYS A 13 12.15 -30.75 21.29
CA LYS A 13 12.51 -29.37 21.68
C LYS A 13 13.01 -28.54 20.50
N ASP A 14 13.82 -29.12 19.62
CA ASP A 14 14.28 -28.42 18.41
C ASP A 14 13.11 -28.06 17.49
N LEU A 15 12.19 -29.00 17.27
CA LEU A 15 10.98 -28.76 16.47
C LEU A 15 10.09 -27.68 17.09
N GLU A 16 9.90 -27.69 18.41
CA GLU A 16 9.15 -26.66 19.13
C GLU A 16 9.80 -25.28 18.97
N ASN A 17 11.11 -25.19 19.16
CA ASN A 17 11.87 -23.95 18.99
C ASN A 17 11.77 -23.43 17.56
N ARG A 18 11.95 -24.29 16.56
CA ARG A 18 11.85 -23.93 15.13
C ARG A 18 10.44 -23.49 14.74
N SER A 19 9.41 -24.12 15.29
CA SER A 19 8.01 -23.71 15.11
C SER A 19 7.76 -22.32 15.67
N LEU A 20 8.26 -22.04 16.87
CA LEU A 20 8.14 -20.73 17.50
C LEU A 20 8.90 -19.64 16.73
N GLU A 21 10.13 -19.92 16.30
CA GLU A 21 10.91 -19.01 15.46
C GLU A 21 10.22 -18.73 14.12
N PHE A 22 9.68 -19.76 13.48
CA PHE A 22 8.93 -19.60 12.24
C PHE A 22 7.71 -18.70 12.44
N LYS A 23 6.92 -18.93 13.49
CA LYS A 23 5.76 -18.11 13.82
C LYS A 23 6.15 -16.65 14.04
N ARG A 24 7.21 -16.39 14.81
CA ARG A 24 7.72 -15.03 15.05
C ARG A 24 8.15 -14.34 13.77
N LYS A 25 8.97 -15.01 12.95
CA LYS A 25 9.40 -14.47 11.65
C LYS A 25 8.21 -14.17 10.74
N TYR A 26 7.24 -15.08 10.67
CA TYR A 26 6.02 -14.87 9.89
C TYR A 26 5.26 -13.62 10.35
N GLU A 27 5.02 -13.47 11.65
CA GLU A 27 4.36 -12.29 12.22
C GLU A 27 5.14 -10.99 11.96
N ASP A 28 6.47 -11.04 12.09
CA ASP A 28 7.35 -9.91 11.79
C ASP A 28 7.26 -9.49 10.31
N PHE A 29 7.32 -10.45 9.38
CA PHE A 29 7.17 -10.17 7.96
C PHE A 29 5.80 -9.58 7.61
N GLN A 30 4.72 -10.09 8.22
CA GLN A 30 3.37 -9.54 8.00
C GLN A 30 3.27 -8.10 8.51
N ARG A 31 3.87 -7.81 9.67
CA ARG A 31 3.90 -6.45 10.23
C ARG A 31 4.71 -5.50 9.35
N ASP A 32 5.88 -5.92 8.89
CA ASP A 32 6.73 -5.10 8.03
C ASP A 32 6.08 -4.86 6.68
N LEU A 33 5.47 -5.88 6.07
CA LEU A 33 4.72 -5.73 4.82
C LEU A 33 3.59 -4.71 4.97
N LYS A 34 2.77 -4.82 6.02
CA LYS A 34 1.68 -3.88 6.28
C LYS A 34 2.20 -2.45 6.50
N ARG A 35 3.31 -2.30 7.23
CA ARG A 35 3.93 -1.00 7.48
C ARG A 35 4.42 -0.37 6.17
N THR A 36 5.20 -1.10 5.39
CA THR A 36 5.74 -0.60 4.12
C THR A 36 4.62 -0.27 3.13
N ASP A 37 3.58 -1.11 3.05
CA ASP A 37 2.40 -0.83 2.23
C ASP A 37 1.70 0.48 2.66
N SER A 38 1.54 0.69 3.96
CA SER A 38 0.93 1.91 4.50
C SER A 38 1.80 3.15 4.27
N GLU A 39 3.13 3.03 4.42
CA GLU A 39 4.09 4.12 4.18
C GLU A 39 4.12 4.54 2.71
N LEU A 40 4.18 3.57 1.79
CA LEU A 40 4.16 3.84 0.35
C LEU A 40 2.83 4.43 -0.09
N THR A 41 1.72 3.90 0.42
CA THR A 41 0.38 4.41 0.11
C THR A 41 0.19 5.84 0.62
N ALA A 42 0.69 6.15 1.82
CA ALA A 42 0.60 7.50 2.39
C ALA A 42 1.34 8.53 1.52
N GLY A 43 2.54 8.20 1.01
CA GLY A 43 3.28 9.09 0.11
C GLY A 43 2.51 9.41 -1.18
N ILE A 44 1.87 8.40 -1.78
CA ILE A 44 1.03 8.60 -2.98
C ILE A 44 -0.14 9.54 -2.68
N VAL A 45 -0.82 9.35 -1.53
CA VAL A 45 -1.95 10.18 -1.13
C VAL A 45 -1.52 11.63 -0.90
N ASP A 46 -0.38 11.87 -0.26
CA ASP A 46 0.15 13.22 -0.04
C ASP A 46 0.46 13.95 -1.35
N GLU A 47 1.05 13.25 -2.32
CA GLU A 47 1.29 13.79 -3.66
C GLU A 47 -0.03 14.14 -4.38
N LEU A 48 -1.03 13.26 -4.30
CA LEU A 48 -2.35 13.51 -4.88
C LEU A 48 -3.03 14.73 -4.24
N TYR A 49 -2.93 14.91 -2.91
CA TYR A 49 -3.46 16.10 -2.25
C TYR A 49 -2.75 17.39 -2.68
N GLY A 50 -1.44 17.35 -2.90
CA GLY A 50 -0.71 18.46 -3.51
C GLY A 50 -1.27 18.80 -4.89
N LEU A 51 -1.46 17.79 -5.73
CA LEU A 51 -1.96 17.95 -7.09
C LEU A 51 -3.40 18.50 -7.13
N VAL A 52 -4.29 17.98 -6.29
CA VAL A 52 -5.67 18.46 -6.16
C VAL A 52 -5.70 19.92 -5.71
N ARG A 53 -4.84 20.30 -4.76
CA ARG A 53 -4.74 21.70 -4.29
C ARG A 53 -4.32 22.63 -5.43
N ASP A 54 -3.26 22.26 -6.16
CA ASP A 54 -2.75 23.06 -7.27
C ASP A 54 -3.79 23.17 -8.39
N TYR A 55 -4.48 22.08 -8.72
CA TYR A 55 -5.55 22.06 -9.69
C TYR A 55 -6.70 22.98 -9.25
N GLY A 56 -7.15 22.86 -8.00
CA GLY A 56 -8.22 23.71 -7.46
C GLY A 56 -7.88 25.20 -7.49
N GLN A 57 -6.65 25.57 -7.13
CA GLN A 57 -6.20 26.96 -7.21
C GLN A 57 -6.16 27.48 -8.65
N LYS A 58 -5.60 26.70 -9.59
CA LYS A 58 -5.51 27.08 -11.00
C LYS A 58 -6.87 27.23 -11.68
N HIS A 59 -7.83 26.40 -11.29
CA HIS A 59 -9.19 26.39 -11.87
C HIS A 59 -10.20 27.22 -11.07
N GLY A 60 -9.76 27.89 -10.00
CA GLY A 60 -10.59 28.82 -9.21
C GLY A 60 -11.63 28.13 -8.32
N TYR A 61 -11.42 26.87 -7.95
CA TYR A 61 -12.31 26.17 -7.03
C TYR A 61 -12.15 26.69 -5.61
N SER A 62 -13.28 26.96 -4.97
CA SER A 62 -13.30 27.33 -3.54
C SER A 62 -13.21 26.12 -2.62
N LEU A 63 -13.59 24.93 -3.11
CA LEU A 63 -13.60 23.68 -2.35
C LEU A 63 -13.52 22.49 -3.31
N VAL A 64 -12.81 21.44 -2.90
CA VAL A 64 -12.84 20.11 -3.53
C VAL A 64 -13.23 19.10 -2.44
N LEU A 65 -14.17 18.21 -2.75
CA LEU A 65 -14.68 17.19 -1.83
C LEU A 65 -14.37 15.80 -2.37
N GLU A 66 -13.98 14.89 -1.47
CA GLU A 66 -13.78 13.50 -1.83
C GLU A 66 -15.12 12.77 -1.95
N ALA A 67 -15.38 12.18 -3.12
CA ALA A 67 -16.64 11.48 -3.39
C ALA A 67 -16.79 10.15 -2.63
N SER A 68 -15.66 9.54 -2.23
CA SER A 68 -15.66 8.32 -1.41
C SER A 68 -16.13 8.60 0.02
N ASN A 69 -16.08 9.85 0.46
CA ASN A 69 -16.45 10.23 1.81
C ASN A 69 -17.98 10.23 1.91
N GLY A 70 -18.53 9.45 2.85
CA GLY A 70 -19.98 9.20 2.98
C GLY A 70 -20.85 10.44 3.24
N ALA A 71 -20.24 11.63 3.33
CA ALA A 71 -20.91 12.91 3.42
C ALA A 71 -21.46 13.41 2.06
N LEU A 72 -20.92 12.95 0.93
CA LEU A 72 -21.36 13.39 -0.40
C LEU A 72 -22.46 12.46 -0.94
N LEU A 73 -23.71 12.93 -0.89
CA LEU A 73 -24.86 12.15 -1.37
C LEU A 73 -25.08 12.26 -2.88
N TYR A 74 -24.67 13.38 -3.48
CA TYR A 74 -24.84 13.64 -4.91
C TYR A 74 -23.81 14.66 -5.38
N ASN A 75 -23.23 14.42 -6.54
CA ASN A 75 -22.51 15.40 -7.35
C ASN A 75 -22.82 15.17 -8.83
N ASP A 76 -22.76 16.24 -9.62
CA ASP A 76 -22.86 16.10 -11.06
C ASP A 76 -21.53 15.55 -11.62
N LYS A 77 -21.58 14.59 -12.54
CA LYS A 77 -20.37 14.01 -13.14
C LYS A 77 -19.48 15.04 -13.84
N THR A 78 -20.05 16.14 -14.32
CA THR A 78 -19.29 17.24 -14.94
C THR A 78 -18.44 18.02 -13.93
N THR A 79 -18.70 17.86 -12.64
CA THR A 79 -17.91 18.45 -11.53
C THR A 79 -16.85 17.50 -10.99
N ASP A 80 -16.81 16.27 -11.48
CA ASP A 80 -15.80 15.28 -11.09
C ASP A 80 -14.49 15.55 -11.82
N ILE A 81 -13.44 15.84 -11.06
CA ILE A 81 -12.10 16.15 -11.56
C ILE A 81 -11.15 14.95 -11.49
N THR A 82 -11.62 13.79 -11.01
CA THR A 82 -10.78 12.61 -10.70
C THR A 82 -9.92 12.19 -11.89
N ASP A 83 -10.51 12.10 -13.09
CA ASP A 83 -9.79 11.70 -14.29
C ASP A 83 -8.67 12.69 -14.68
N ASP A 84 -8.89 13.98 -14.46
CA ASP A 84 -7.90 15.01 -14.78
C ASP A 84 -6.73 14.97 -13.80
N ILE A 85 -7.01 14.76 -12.51
CA ILE A 85 -5.98 14.54 -11.50
C ILE A 85 -5.19 13.27 -11.79
N ILE A 86 -5.83 12.16 -12.19
CA ILE A 86 -5.16 10.91 -12.56
C ILE A 86 -4.23 11.12 -13.76
N LYS A 87 -4.67 11.86 -14.80
CA LYS A 87 -3.84 12.18 -15.96
C LYS A 87 -2.61 12.99 -15.56
N LEU A 88 -2.80 14.01 -14.72
CA LEU A 88 -1.72 14.86 -14.24
C LEU A 88 -0.72 14.09 -13.38
N TYR A 89 -1.20 13.22 -12.49
CA TYR A 89 -0.35 12.36 -11.66
C TYR A 89 0.50 11.42 -12.54
N ASN A 90 -0.13 10.75 -13.50
CA ASN A 90 0.53 9.83 -14.42
C ASN A 90 1.51 10.48 -15.41
N ALA A 91 1.44 11.80 -15.59
CA ALA A 91 2.37 12.58 -16.42
C ALA A 91 3.59 13.07 -15.61
N SER A 92 3.56 12.95 -14.28
CA SER A 92 4.68 13.31 -13.42
C SER A 92 5.80 12.26 -13.53
N PRO A 93 7.07 12.65 -13.76
CA PRO A 93 8.20 11.73 -13.96
C PRO A 93 8.57 10.90 -12.72
N HIS A 94 7.93 11.16 -11.57
CA HIS A 94 8.18 10.44 -10.32
C HIS A 94 7.46 9.07 -10.23
N HIS A 95 6.59 8.72 -11.19
CA HIS A 95 5.74 7.51 -11.14
C HIS A 95 6.24 6.35 -12.06
N ASP A 96 7.39 6.47 -12.71
CA ASP A 96 7.93 5.48 -13.67
C ASP A 96 8.47 4.17 -13.04
N GLY A 97 8.07 3.84 -11.81
CA GLY A 97 8.39 2.54 -11.18
C GLY A 97 7.57 1.35 -11.69
N ALA A 98 6.42 1.59 -12.34
CA ALA A 98 5.46 0.53 -12.70
C ALA A 98 5.20 0.37 -14.21
N ARG A 99 5.66 1.30 -15.07
CA ARG A 99 5.42 1.22 -16.53
C ARG A 99 6.53 0.54 -17.35
N SER A 100 7.70 0.29 -16.76
CA SER A 100 8.84 -0.31 -17.48
C SER A 100 8.72 -1.83 -17.73
N SER A 101 7.70 -2.50 -17.18
CA SER A 101 7.54 -3.96 -17.32
C SER A 101 6.59 -4.42 -18.42
N LYS A 102 5.93 -3.51 -19.17
CA LYS A 102 4.93 -3.90 -20.20
C LYS A 102 5.38 -3.78 -21.66
N ASP A 103 6.56 -3.21 -21.93
CA ASP A 103 7.06 -3.02 -23.31
C ASP A 103 8.28 -3.91 -23.66
N LYS A 104 8.47 -5.02 -22.93
CA LYS A 104 9.44 -6.06 -23.30
C LYS A 104 8.80 -7.44 -23.29
N GLU A 105 7.91 -7.70 -24.24
CA GLU A 105 7.72 -9.03 -24.82
C GLU A 105 7.20 -8.93 -26.26
#